data_AF-A0A1V5VPX2-F1
#
_entry.id   AF-A0A1V5VPX2-F1
#
_cell.length_a   1.000
_cell.length_b   1.000
_cell.length_c   1.000
_cell.angle_alpha   90.00
_cell.angle_beta   90.00
_cell.angle_gamma   90.00
#
_symmetry.space_group_name_H-M   'P 1'
#
loop_
_entity.id
_entity.type
_entity.pdbx_description
1 polymer ?
#
loop_
_entity_poly.entity_id
_entity_poly.type
_entity_poly.pdbx_seq_one_letter_code
_entity_poly.pdbx_strand_id
1 'polypeptide(L)'
;MQQKAGTVFSDKTLKLFYEQNETKQKDEEVLSGEVVQDYNPIPTRENTGRGSSFSGEEELRKRIESGEWDNLDDCPAFQKRTPEGQIMARAEAIDFRIRQLETRLPLLLNRSLTSAYVQVLKRIRALRMTKTGMFALFYENFGQKDLDSERK
;
A
#
# COMPACT_ATOMS: atom_id res chain seq x y z
N MET A 1 -26.66 16.08 -18.65
CA MET A 1 -26.21 15.57 -17.34
C MET A 1 -25.09 14.56 -17.57
N GLN A 2 -23.83 14.96 -17.44
CA GLN A 2 -22.69 14.05 -17.49
C GLN A 2 -22.25 13.78 -16.05
N GLN A 3 -22.42 12.54 -15.59
CA GLN A 3 -21.80 12.09 -14.34
C GLN A 3 -20.29 12.03 -14.62
N LYS A 4 -19.51 12.92 -13.99
CA LYS A 4 -18.06 12.73 -13.88
C LYS A 4 -17.87 11.43 -13.10
N ALA A 5 -17.37 10.40 -13.76
CA ALA A 5 -16.92 9.18 -13.12
C ALA A 5 -15.84 9.58 -12.10
N GLY A 6 -16.20 9.63 -10.83
CA GLY A 6 -15.24 9.75 -9.76
C GLY A 6 -14.30 8.57 -9.87
N THR A 7 -13.00 8.84 -10.03
CA THR A 7 -11.98 7.81 -10.12
C THR A 7 -12.10 6.91 -8.89
N VAL A 8 -12.60 5.69 -9.09
CA VAL A 8 -12.70 4.69 -8.03
C VAL A 8 -11.27 4.34 -7.63
N PHE A 9 -10.92 4.68 -6.39
CA PHE A 9 -9.64 4.35 -5.76
C PHE A 9 -9.59 2.83 -5.53
N SER A 10 -9.30 2.09 -6.60
CA SER A 10 -9.19 0.63 -6.57
C SER A 10 -7.77 0.18 -6.22
N ASP A 11 -7.65 -1.04 -5.67
CA ASP A 11 -6.38 -1.74 -5.43
C ASP A 11 -5.46 -1.70 -6.65
N LYS A 12 -6.02 -1.82 -7.85
CA LYS A 12 -5.27 -1.76 -9.11
C LYS A 12 -4.60 -0.40 -9.33
N THR A 13 -5.28 0.70 -9.03
CA THR A 13 -4.74 2.06 -9.19
C THR A 13 -3.59 2.31 -8.22
N LEU A 14 -3.76 1.89 -6.96
CA LEU A 14 -2.74 2.04 -5.92
C LEU A 14 -1.52 1.15 -6.16
N LYS A 15 -1.75 -0.08 -6.62
CA LYS A 15 -0.67 -1.00 -7.01
C LYS A 15 0.15 -0.45 -8.17
N LEU A 16 -0.51 0.07 -9.21
CA LEU A 16 0.17 0.73 -10.32
C LEU A 16 0.99 1.95 -9.84
N PHE A 17 0.45 2.74 -8.92
CA PHE A 17 1.16 3.89 -8.36
C PHE A 17 2.40 3.47 -7.54
N TYR A 18 2.27 2.42 -6.72
CA TYR A 18 3.40 1.84 -6.00
C TYR A 18 4.45 1.28 -6.96
N GLU A 19 4.05 0.52 -7.97
CA GLU A 19 4.95 -0.04 -8.99
C GLU A 19 5.65 1.07 -9.78
N GLN A 20 4.97 2.18 -10.08
CA GLN A 20 5.58 3.37 -10.69
C GLN A 20 6.63 4.01 -9.77
N ASN A 21 6.36 4.11 -8.47
CA ASN A 21 7.32 4.66 -7.51
C ASN A 21 8.52 3.73 -7.29
N GLU A 22 8.32 2.41 -7.38
CA GLU A 22 9.38 1.40 -7.33
C GLU A 22 10.23 1.39 -8.62
N THR A 23 9.61 1.59 -9.79
CA THR A 23 10.29 1.59 -11.10
C THR A 23 11.00 2.90 -11.43
N LYS A 24 10.50 4.07 -11.00
CA LYS A 24 11.22 5.35 -11.09
C LYS A 24 12.60 5.33 -10.40
N GLN A 25 12.90 4.31 -9.60
CA GLN A 25 14.20 4.10 -8.96
C GLN A 25 15.14 3.15 -9.73
N LYS A 26 14.71 2.53 -10.84
CA LYS A 26 15.58 1.67 -11.66
C LYS A 26 16.57 2.47 -12.50
N ASP A 27 16.30 3.75 -12.77
CA ASP A 27 17.08 4.54 -13.72
C ASP A 27 18.21 5.40 -13.09
N GLU A 28 18.23 5.57 -11.75
CA GLU A 28 19.23 6.45 -11.08
C GLU A 28 20.41 5.74 -10.40
N GLU A 29 20.45 4.40 -10.32
CA GLU A 29 21.62 3.68 -9.78
C GLU A 29 21.83 2.33 -10.48
N VAL A 30 22.46 2.35 -11.65
CA VAL A 30 23.17 1.16 -12.16
C VAL A 30 24.64 1.28 -11.76
N LEU A 31 24.95 0.98 -10.50
CA LEU A 31 26.30 0.56 -10.16
C LEU A 31 26.41 -0.92 -10.50
N SER A 32 27.27 -1.20 -11.48
CA SER A 32 27.62 -2.52 -12.00
C SER A 32 27.88 -3.52 -10.86
N GLY A 33 26.93 -4.40 -10.64
CA GLY A 33 27.03 -5.55 -9.74
C GLY A 33 26.30 -6.71 -10.39
N GLU A 34 26.99 -7.83 -10.51
CA GLU A 34 26.57 -9.07 -11.17
C GLU A 34 25.17 -9.51 -10.72
N VAL A 35 24.28 -9.75 -11.69
CA VAL A 35 22.90 -10.17 -11.47
C VAL A 35 22.91 -11.65 -11.07
N VAL A 36 22.85 -11.95 -9.78
CA VAL A 36 22.55 -13.30 -9.32
C VAL A 36 21.05 -13.54 -9.46
N GLN A 37 20.65 -14.21 -10.54
CA GLN A 37 19.34 -14.84 -10.68
C GLN A 37 19.27 -16.00 -9.68
N ASP A 38 18.50 -15.84 -8.61
CA ASP A 38 17.77 -16.91 -7.92
C ASP A 38 16.86 -16.27 -6.86
N TYR A 39 15.68 -15.80 -7.27
CA TYR A 39 14.59 -15.54 -6.34
C TYR A 39 13.40 -16.43 -6.71
N ASN A 40 13.32 -17.56 -6.02
CA ASN A 40 12.19 -18.45 -6.07
C ASN A 40 11.03 -17.76 -5.34
N PRO A 41 9.89 -17.46 -5.98
CA PRO A 41 8.76 -16.89 -5.27
C PRO A 41 8.29 -17.90 -4.22
N ILE A 42 8.32 -17.51 -2.95
CA ILE A 42 7.70 -18.28 -1.87
C ILE A 42 6.22 -18.40 -2.25
N PRO A 43 5.66 -19.62 -2.42
CA PRO A 43 4.26 -19.76 -2.73
C PRO A 43 3.45 -19.16 -1.59
N THR A 44 2.66 -18.13 -1.90
CA THR A 44 1.65 -17.59 -1.01
C THR A 44 0.70 -18.74 -0.68
N ARG A 45 0.86 -19.32 0.50
CA ARG A 45 0.00 -20.39 0.97
C ARG A 45 -1.38 -19.78 1.18
N GLU A 46 -2.28 -20.03 0.23
CA GLU A 46 -3.71 -19.77 0.38
C GLU A 46 -4.18 -20.51 1.65
N ASN A 47 -4.32 -19.76 2.73
CA ASN A 47 -4.82 -20.29 3.97
C ASN A 47 -6.35 -20.30 3.85
N THR A 48 -6.89 -21.33 3.20
CA THR A 48 -8.32 -21.66 3.29
C THR A 48 -8.60 -22.19 4.70
N GLY A 49 -8.60 -21.26 5.66
CA GLY A 49 -8.91 -21.48 7.07
C GLY A 49 -10.42 -21.39 7.28
N ARG A 50 -11.00 -22.52 7.65
CA ARG A 50 -12.40 -22.73 8.00
C ARG A 50 -12.91 -21.71 9.03
N GLY A 51 -14.21 -21.42 8.92
CA GLY A 51 -14.95 -20.43 9.69
C GLY A 51 -14.66 -20.43 11.19
N SER A 52 -14.36 -19.23 11.67
CA SER A 52 -14.71 -18.78 13.01
C SER A 52 -15.46 -17.46 12.83
N SER A 53 -16.51 -17.27 13.60
CA SER A 53 -17.40 -16.11 13.59
C SER A 53 -16.69 -14.83 14.05
N PHE A 54 -15.64 -14.41 13.35
CA PHE A 54 -15.06 -13.09 13.50
C PHE A 54 -15.97 -12.11 12.76
N SER A 55 -16.36 -11.04 13.43
CA SER A 55 -17.00 -9.91 12.75
C SER A 55 -16.11 -9.49 11.58
N GLY A 56 -16.69 -9.15 10.41
CA GLY A 56 -15.89 -8.73 9.26
C GLY A 56 -14.95 -7.55 9.57
N GLU A 57 -15.26 -6.74 10.58
CA GLU A 57 -14.37 -5.69 11.09
C GLU A 57 -13.12 -6.23 11.79
N GLU A 58 -13.21 -7.38 12.46
CA GLU A 58 -12.06 -8.00 13.11
C GLU A 58 -11.11 -8.62 12.08
N GLU A 59 -11.65 -9.19 11.00
CA GLU A 59 -10.84 -9.62 9.85
C GLU A 59 -10.13 -8.43 9.21
N LEU A 60 -10.86 -7.33 8.96
CA LEU A 60 -10.27 -6.10 8.44
C LEU A 60 -9.15 -5.58 9.35
N ARG A 61 -9.37 -5.57 10.67
CA ARG A 61 -8.36 -5.12 11.62
C ARG A 61 -7.10 -5.98 11.55
N LYS A 62 -7.24 -7.30 11.49
CA LYS A 62 -6.10 -8.23 11.35
C LYS A 62 -5.32 -7.97 10.06
N ARG A 63 -6.00 -7.72 8.93
CA ARG A 63 -5.32 -7.38 7.67
C ARG A 63 -4.55 -6.07 7.77
N ILE A 64 -5.15 -5.03 8.36
CA ILE A 64 -4.48 -3.74 8.61
C ILE A 64 -3.21 -3.94 9.46
N GLU A 65 -3.31 -4.67 10.58
CA GLU A 65 -2.18 -4.91 11.49
C GLU A 65 -1.08 -5.78 10.86
N SER A 66 -1.45 -6.70 9.97
CA SER A 66 -0.50 -7.48 9.18
C SER A 66 0.25 -6.64 8.14
N GLY A 67 -0.23 -5.43 7.83
CA GLY A 67 0.35 -4.53 6.85
C GLY A 67 -0.08 -4.83 5.40
N GLU A 68 -1.18 -5.56 5.22
CA GLU A 68 -1.81 -5.79 3.92
C GLU A 68 -2.59 -4.52 3.52
N TRP A 69 -2.05 -3.75 2.59
CA TRP A 69 -2.62 -2.47 2.15
C TRP A 69 -3.13 -2.51 0.70
N ASP A 70 -2.70 -3.50 -0.08
CA ASP A 70 -2.91 -3.65 -1.53
C ASP A 70 -4.04 -4.61 -1.91
N ASN A 71 -4.59 -5.36 -0.94
CA ASN A 71 -5.68 -6.32 -1.12
C ASN A 71 -6.81 -6.09 -0.08
N LEU A 72 -6.98 -4.83 0.34
CA LEU A 72 -8.04 -4.49 1.30
C LEU A 72 -9.42 -4.48 0.63
N ASP A 73 -9.51 -4.33 -0.70
CA ASP A 73 -10.81 -4.36 -1.40
C ASP A 73 -11.46 -5.75 -1.34
N ASP A 74 -10.69 -6.81 -1.10
CA ASP A 74 -11.20 -8.17 -0.91
C ASP A 74 -11.99 -8.34 0.39
N CYS A 75 -11.87 -7.40 1.34
CA CYS A 75 -12.57 -7.45 2.61
C CYS A 75 -13.95 -6.74 2.52
N PRO A 76 -15.08 -7.45 2.73
CA PRO A 76 -16.41 -6.83 2.66
C PRO A 76 -16.62 -5.69 3.68
N ALA A 77 -15.96 -5.75 4.85
CA ALA A 77 -16.04 -4.69 5.84
C ALA A 77 -15.34 -3.41 5.36
N PHE A 78 -14.25 -3.54 4.59
CA PHE A 78 -13.55 -2.41 4.01
C PHE A 78 -14.44 -1.67 3.00
N GLN A 79 -15.11 -2.42 2.12
CA GLN A 79 -16.01 -1.85 1.10
C GLN A 79 -17.21 -1.09 1.71
N LYS A 80 -17.64 -1.46 2.93
CA LYS A 80 -18.72 -0.78 3.65
C LYS A 80 -18.31 0.55 4.26
N ARG A 81 -17.01 0.83 4.40
CA ARG A 81 -16.51 2.09 4.98
C ARG A 81 -16.74 3.26 4.02
N THR A 82 -16.78 4.47 4.58
CA THR A 82 -16.73 5.70 3.78
C THR A 82 -15.41 5.76 3.00
N PRO A 83 -15.36 6.51 1.88
CA PRO A 83 -14.11 6.68 1.12
C PRO A 83 -12.94 7.19 1.97
N GLU A 84 -13.21 8.10 2.92
CA GLU A 84 -12.22 8.54 3.90
C GLU A 84 -11.79 7.40 4.82
N GLY A 85 -12.73 6.61 5.35
CA GLY A 85 -12.42 5.45 6.18
C GLY A 85 -11.63 4.36 5.46
N GLN A 86 -11.82 4.20 4.15
CA GLN A 86 -11.03 3.30 3.29
C GLN A 86 -9.59 3.78 3.14
N ILE A 87 -9.39 5.07 2.90
CA ILE A 87 -8.05 5.67 2.80
C ILE A 87 -7.31 5.63 4.13
N MET A 88 -8.00 5.93 5.24
CA MET A 88 -7.41 5.84 6.57
C MET A 88 -6.98 4.41 6.90
N ALA A 89 -7.80 3.41 6.57
CA ALA A 89 -7.45 1.99 6.74
C ALA A 89 -6.22 1.58 5.91
N ARG A 90 -6.15 2.00 4.64
CA ARG A 90 -4.97 1.76 3.79
C ARG A 90 -3.71 2.47 4.32
N ALA A 91 -3.84 3.71 4.78
CA ALA A 91 -2.74 4.46 5.35
C ALA A 91 -2.20 3.81 6.63
N GLU A 92 -3.10 3.32 7.49
CA GLU A 92 -2.74 2.59 8.70
C GLU A 92 -2.01 1.28 8.37
N ALA A 93 -2.51 0.51 7.39
CA ALA A 93 -1.86 -0.73 6.94
C ALA A 93 -0.45 -0.47 6.38
N ILE A 94 -0.28 0.63 5.61
CA ILE A 94 1.05 1.06 5.14
C ILE A 94 1.98 1.38 6.32
N ASP A 95 1.49 2.07 7.35
CA ASP A 95 2.30 2.39 8.54
C ASP A 95 2.71 1.14 9.32
N PHE A 96 1.84 0.14 9.43
CA PHE A 96 2.21 -1.16 10.00
C PHE A 96 3.29 -1.85 9.18
N ARG A 97 3.15 -1.84 7.84
CA ARG A 97 4.14 -2.46 6.96
C ARG A 97 5.51 -1.77 7.05
N ILE A 98 5.53 -0.44 7.10
CA ILE A 98 6.77 0.34 7.28
C ILE A 98 7.44 -0.04 8.60
N ARG A 99 6.69 -0.07 9.72
CA ARG A 99 7.23 -0.44 11.04
C ARG A 99 7.82 -1.86 11.07
N GLN A 100 7.16 -2.81 10.41
CA GLN A 100 7.68 -4.18 10.26
C GLN A 100 9.00 -4.21 9.48
N LEU A 101 9.11 -3.42 8.40
CA LEU A 101 10.34 -3.33 7.61
C LEU A 101 11.46 -2.63 8.39
N GLU A 102 11.15 -1.55 9.10
CA GLU A 102 12.11 -0.82 9.96
C GLU A 102 12.67 -1.70 11.07
N THR A 103 11.83 -2.56 11.67
CA THR A 103 12.26 -3.51 12.70
C THR A 103 13.23 -4.56 12.15
N ARG A 104 13.14 -4.89 10.86
CA ARG A 104 14.02 -5.86 10.19
C ARG A 104 15.34 -5.25 9.70
N LEU A 105 15.41 -3.93 9.50
CA LEU A 105 16.61 -3.26 8.97
C LEU A 105 17.90 -3.56 9.75
N PRO A 106 17.92 -3.55 11.10
CA PRO A 106 19.14 -3.83 11.85
C PRO A 106 19.71 -5.23 11.61
N LEU A 107 18.86 -6.22 11.30
CA LEU A 107 19.26 -7.59 11.02
C LEU A 107 20.00 -7.72 9.68
N LEU A 108 19.90 -6.72 8.82
CA LEU A 108 20.49 -6.70 7.47
C LEU A 108 21.81 -5.92 7.40
N LEU A 109 22.32 -5.42 8.54
CA LEU A 109 23.56 -4.62 8.61
C LEU A 109 24.86 -5.42 8.38
N ASN A 110 24.76 -6.68 7.95
CA ASN A 110 25.92 -7.50 7.61
C ASN A 110 26.41 -7.22 6.17
N ARG A 111 27.71 -7.30 5.91
CA ARG A 111 28.32 -6.97 4.59
C ARG A 111 27.76 -7.82 3.44
N SER A 112 27.28 -9.03 3.71
CA SER A 112 26.66 -9.91 2.71
C SER A 112 25.21 -9.56 2.40
N LEU A 113 24.56 -8.72 3.20
CA LEU A 113 23.14 -8.38 3.10
C LEU A 113 22.90 -6.90 2.76
N THR A 114 23.96 -6.17 2.39
CA THR A 114 23.87 -4.74 2.06
C THR A 114 22.90 -4.46 0.90
N SER A 115 22.82 -5.34 -0.10
CA SER A 115 21.83 -5.22 -1.19
C SER A 115 20.39 -5.35 -0.68
N ALA A 116 20.11 -6.33 0.19
CA ALA A 116 18.82 -6.51 0.82
C ALA A 116 18.44 -5.32 1.71
N TYR A 117 19.40 -4.77 2.46
CA TYR A 117 19.22 -3.56 3.26
C TYR A 117 18.78 -2.37 2.40
N VAL A 118 19.49 -2.11 1.28
CA VAL A 118 19.12 -1.04 0.34
C VAL A 118 17.74 -1.28 -0.27
N GLN A 119 17.40 -2.52 -0.64
CA GLN A 119 16.06 -2.83 -1.17
C GLN A 119 14.95 -2.56 -0.14
N VAL A 120 15.17 -2.89 1.13
CA VAL A 120 14.19 -2.59 2.20
C VAL A 120 14.03 -1.08 2.38
N LEU A 121 15.12 -0.30 2.33
CA LEU A 121 15.03 1.17 2.37
C LEU A 121 14.27 1.74 1.16
N LYS A 122 14.54 1.26 -0.06
CA LYS A 122 13.81 1.63 -1.27
C LYS A 122 12.31 1.36 -1.11
N ARG A 123 11.96 0.19 -0.56
CA ARG A 123 10.57 -0.21 -0.29
C ARG A 123 9.89 0.66 0.77
N ILE A 124 10.57 0.98 1.88
CA ILE A 124 10.04 1.91 2.89
C ILE A 124 9.76 3.28 2.26
N ARG A 125 10.66 3.79 1.42
CA ARG A 125 10.47 5.07 0.72
C ARG A 125 9.27 5.02 -0.23
N ALA A 126 9.15 3.96 -1.03
CA ALA A 126 8.03 3.78 -1.95
C ALA A 126 6.68 3.74 -1.20
N LEU A 127 6.62 3.04 -0.06
CA LEU A 127 5.43 3.00 0.79
C LEU A 127 5.07 4.38 1.37
N ARG A 128 6.05 5.15 1.86
CA ARG A 128 5.82 6.52 2.35
C ARG A 128 5.28 7.43 1.24
N MET A 129 5.87 7.36 0.04
CA MET A 129 5.39 8.11 -1.13
C MET A 129 3.98 7.70 -1.54
N THR A 130 3.67 6.41 -1.48
CA THR A 130 2.32 5.88 -1.78
C THR A 130 1.28 6.42 -0.81
N LYS A 131 1.59 6.43 0.50
CA LYS A 131 0.72 7.02 1.52
C LYS A 131 0.48 8.51 1.25
N THR A 132 1.54 9.28 1.01
CA THR A 132 1.41 10.72 0.71
C THR A 132 0.62 10.97 -0.57
N GLY A 133 0.90 10.23 -1.64
CA GLY A 133 0.21 10.35 -2.93
C GLY A 133 -1.28 9.99 -2.84
N MET A 134 -1.63 8.97 -2.06
CA MET A 134 -3.02 8.59 -1.82
C MET A 134 -3.81 9.74 -1.17
N PHE A 135 -3.26 10.39 -0.15
CA PHE A 135 -3.93 11.54 0.47
C PHE A 135 -4.02 12.74 -0.47
N ALA A 136 -2.94 13.07 -1.19
CA ALA A 136 -2.94 14.18 -2.15
C ALA A 136 -4.04 13.99 -3.20
N LEU A 137 -4.08 12.83 -3.86
CA LEU A 137 -5.10 12.49 -4.84
C LEU A 137 -6.52 12.47 -4.25
N PHE A 138 -6.70 12.03 -3.01
CA PHE A 138 -8.01 12.06 -2.38
C PHE A 138 -8.50 13.48 -2.13
N TYR A 139 -7.67 14.34 -1.51
CA TYR A 139 -8.08 15.71 -1.20
C TYR A 139 -8.15 16.60 -2.44
N GLU A 140 -7.38 16.33 -3.49
CA GLU A 140 -7.54 16.99 -4.79
C GLU A 140 -8.88 16.66 -5.46
N ASN A 141 -9.35 15.41 -5.35
CA ASN A 141 -10.58 14.94 -6.00
C ASN A 141 -11.85 15.10 -5.14
N PHE A 142 -11.75 15.08 -3.82
CA PHE A 142 -12.89 15.14 -2.89
C PHE A 142 -12.92 16.43 -2.04
N GLY A 143 -11.81 17.17 -1.93
CA GLY A 143 -11.73 18.41 -1.16
C GLY A 143 -12.33 19.64 -1.85
N GLN A 144 -12.73 19.52 -3.12
CA GLN A 144 -13.42 20.59 -3.87
C GLN A 144 -14.95 20.45 -3.88
N LYS A 145 -15.53 19.65 -2.98
CA LYS A 145 -16.99 19.50 -2.90
C LYS A 145 -17.64 20.77 -2.33
N ASP A 146 -17.89 21.71 -3.25
CA ASP A 146 -18.93 22.73 -3.28
C ASP A 146 -19.09 23.63 -2.04
N LEU A 147 -18.15 24.54 -1.80
CA LEU A 147 -18.48 25.79 -1.08
C LEU A 147 -19.21 26.82 -1.97
N ASP A 148 -19.27 26.57 -3.28
CA ASP A 148 -19.89 27.48 -4.27
C ASP A 148 -21.35 27.13 -4.61
N SER A 149 -21.93 26.04 -4.09
CA SER A 149 -23.31 25.65 -4.39
C SER A 149 -24.38 26.28 -3.48
N GLU A 150 -24.02 27.06 -2.46
CA GLU A 150 -24.96 27.76 -1.57
C GLU A 150 -25.13 29.26 -1.87
N ARG A 151 -24.72 29.73 -3.05
CA ARG A 151 -25.06 31.08 -3.55
C ARG A 151 -25.79 31.00 -4.88
N LYS A 152 -27.09 30.71 -4.84
CA LYS A 152 -28.07 31.19 -5.84
C LYS A 152 -29.49 31.10 -5.33
#